data_AF-A0A0Q7PSF7-F1
#
_entry.id   AF-A0A0Q7PSF7-F1
#
_cell.length_a   1.000
_cell.length_b   1.000
_cell.length_c   1.000
_cell.angle_alpha   90.00
_cell.angle_beta   90.00
_cell.angle_gamma   90.00
#
_symmetry.space_group_name_H-M   'P 1'
#
loop_
_entity.id
_entity.type
_entity.pdbx_description
1 polymer ?
#
loop_
_entity_poly.entity_id
_entity_poly.type
_entity_poly.pdbx_seq_one_letter_code
_entity_poly.pdbx_strand_id
1 'polypeptide(L)' 'MKRLLALLLVLPLSGCELLPVALVGPPGKDLVCHKGKKTLELPREAISAHLGHGDYRGRCR' A
#
# COMPACT_ATOMS: atom_id res chain seq x y z
N MET A 1 -44.03 1.28 -3.04
CA MET A 1 -43.50 0.08 -2.33
C MET A 1 -42.59 -0.79 -3.20
N LYS A 2 -42.99 -1.26 -4.39
CA LYS A 2 -42.16 -2.17 -5.23
C LYS A 2 -40.90 -1.54 -5.85
N ARG A 3 -40.89 -0.22 -6.09
CA ARG A 3 -39.71 0.49 -6.62
C ARG A 3 -38.64 0.81 -5.55
N LEU A 4 -39.03 0.83 -4.27
CA LEU A 4 -38.11 0.99 -3.14
C LEU A 4 -37.33 -0.30 -2.83
N LEU A 5 -37.98 -1.46 -2.99
CA LEU A 5 -37.32 -2.77 -2.85
C LEU A 5 -36.31 -3.05 -3.97
N ALA A 6 -36.53 -2.56 -5.18
CA ALA A 6 -35.59 -2.73 -6.29
C ALA A 6 -34.27 -1.96 -6.07
N LEU A 7 -34.31 -0.83 -5.35
CA LEU A 7 -33.13 -0.01 -5.09
C LEU A 7 -32.20 -0.65 -4.04
N LEU A 8 -32.76 -1.36 -3.06
CA LEU A 8 -32.00 -2.00 -1.98
C LEU A 8 -31.22 -3.25 -2.42
N LEU A 9 -31.57 -3.87 -3.55
CA LEU A 9 -30.96 -5.11 -4.04
C LEU A 9 -29.70 -4.91 -4.88
N VAL A 10 -29.38 -3.67 -5.26
CA VAL A 10 -28.24 -3.36 -6.16
C VAL A 10 -27.02 -2.83 -5.39
N LEU A 11 -27.14 -2.58 -4.09
CA LEU A 11 -26.09 -1.94 -3.30
C LEU A 11 -24.82 -2.78 -2.98
N PRO A 12 -24.78 -4.14 -3.01
CA PRO A 12 -23.58 -4.83 -2.52
C PRO A 12 -22.53 -5.15 -3.59
N LEU A 13 -22.68 -4.73 -4.86
CA LEU A 13 -21.74 -5.11 -5.93
C LEU A 13 -20.57 -4.15 -6.15
N SER A 14 -20.48 -3.05 -5.41
CA SER A 14 -19.36 -2.10 -5.51
C SER A 14 -18.53 -2.09 -4.23
N GLY A 15 -18.15 -3.28 -3.78
CA GLY A 15 -17.31 -3.49 -2.60
C GLY A 15 -16.00 -4.22 -2.90
N CYS A 16 -15.50 -4.17 -4.14
CA CYS A 16 -14.08 -4.43 -4.38
C CYS A 16 -13.31 -3.15 -4.09
N GLU A 17 -13.21 -2.81 -2.79
CA GLU A 17 -12.23 -1.84 -2.34
C GLU A 17 -10.86 -2.41 -2.74
N LEU A 18 -10.26 -1.82 -3.77
CA LEU A 18 -8.85 -1.96 -4.07
C LEU A 18 -8.09 -1.41 -2.87
N LEU A 19 -7.96 -2.19 -1.78
CA LEU A 19 -6.94 -1.90 -0.79
C LEU A 19 -5.64 -1.87 -1.59
N PRO A 20 -4.94 -0.73 -1.62
CA PRO A 20 -3.70 -0.67 -2.37
C PRO A 20 -2.75 -1.68 -1.73
N VAL A 21 -2.50 -2.78 -2.45
CA VAL A 21 -1.35 -3.70 -2.30
C VAL A 21 -0.07 -2.93 -2.66
N ALA A 22 0.08 -1.75 -2.10
CA ALA A 22 1.23 -0.86 -2.20
C ALA A 22 1.67 -0.42 -0.79
N LEU A 23 0.89 -0.76 0.24
CA LEU A 23 1.25 -0.53 1.65
C LEU A 23 1.84 -1.78 2.30
N VAL A 24 1.58 -2.97 1.77
CA VAL A 24 2.08 -4.24 2.29
C VAL A 24 2.81 -4.95 1.15
N GLY A 25 4.13 -4.80 1.13
CA GLY A 25 5.01 -5.59 0.26
C GLY A 25 4.92 -7.08 0.60
N PRO A 26 5.50 -7.98 -0.24
CA PRO A 26 5.65 -9.38 0.11
C PRO A 26 6.25 -9.53 1.52
N PRO A 27 5.82 -10.53 2.31
CA PRO A 27 6.31 -10.72 3.67
C PRO A 27 7.84 -10.75 3.67
N GLY A 28 8.45 -9.91 4.52
CA GLY A 28 9.91 -9.76 4.60
C GLY A 28 10.49 -8.62 3.76
N LYS A 29 9.67 -7.82 3.07
CA LYS A 29 10.10 -6.61 2.36
C LYS A 29 9.44 -5.37 2.93
N ASP A 30 10.23 -4.31 3.10
CA ASP A 30 9.79 -3.00 3.58
C ASP A 30 10.10 -1.92 2.53
N LEU A 31 9.30 -0.85 2.54
CA LEU A 31 9.52 0.31 1.68
C LEU A 31 10.54 1.27 2.30
N VAL A 32 11.40 1.83 1.47
CA VAL A 32 12.39 2.86 1.83
C VAL A 32 12.44 3.94 0.75
N CYS A 33 12.47 5.21 1.15
CA CYS A 33 12.78 6.31 0.26
C CYS A 33 14.29 6.49 0.18
N HIS A 34 14.85 6.13 -0.98
CA HIS A 34 16.26 6.24 -1.28
C HIS A 34 16.60 7.66 -1.75
N LYS A 35 17.53 8.31 -1.06
CA LYS A 35 18.04 9.66 -1.38
C LYS A 35 16.96 10.73 -1.61
N GLY A 36 15.77 10.57 -1.02
CA GLY A 36 14.65 11.50 -1.22
C GLY A 36 14.04 11.51 -2.63
N LYS A 37 14.40 10.56 -3.51
CA LYS A 37 14.03 10.60 -4.94
C LYS A 37 13.33 9.35 -5.44
N LYS A 38 13.60 8.19 -4.83
CA LYS A 38 13.13 6.90 -5.32
C LYS A 38 12.61 6.04 -4.18
N THR A 39 11.38 5.54 -4.30
CA THR A 39 10.89 4.51 -3.38
C THR A 39 11.39 3.15 -3.83
N LEU A 40 12.02 2.41 -2.92
CA LEU A 40 12.50 1.04 -3.10
C LEU A 40 11.72 0.10 -2.20
N GLU A 41 11.54 -1.13 -2.67
CA GLU A 41 11.08 -2.25 -1.86
C GLU A 41 12.28 -3.15 -1.59
N LEU A 42 12.67 -3.26 -0.32
CA LEU A 42 13.91 -3.90 0.09
C LEU A 42 13.63 -5.04 1.06
N PRO A 43 14.40 -6.13 1.01
CA PRO A 43 14.33 -7.15 2.05
C PRO A 43 14.77 -6.55 3.38
N ARG A 44 14.21 -7.06 4.48
CA ARG A 44 14.50 -6.61 5.86
C ARG A 44 16.02 -6.57 6.15
N GLU A 45 16.74 -7.48 5.51
CA GLU A 45 18.18 -7.63 5.36
C GLU A 45 18.94 -6.32 5.17
N ALA A 46 18.46 -5.58 4.17
CA ALA A 46 19.11 -4.41 3.60
C ALA A 46 18.66 -3.10 4.25
N ILE A 47 17.52 -3.10 4.98
CA ILE A 47 16.93 -1.89 5.54
C ILE A 47 17.93 -1.15 6.42
N SER A 48 18.64 -1.86 7.31
CA SER A 48 19.58 -1.22 8.24
C SER A 48 20.71 -0.48 7.53
N ALA A 49 21.24 -1.03 6.43
CA ALA A 49 22.31 -0.39 5.66
C ALA A 49 21.80 0.89 4.98
N HIS A 50 20.61 0.84 4.40
CA HIS A 50 20.00 2.00 3.75
C HIS A 50 19.71 3.15 4.73
N LEU A 51 19.17 2.84 5.91
CA LEU A 51 18.94 3.84 6.96
C LEU A 51 20.26 4.47 7.45
N GLY A 52 21.33 3.67 7.54
CA GLY A 52 22.68 4.17 7.88
C GLY A 52 23.30 5.10 6.84
N HIS A 53 22.79 5.09 5.60
CA HIS A 53 23.24 5.95 4.51
C HIS A 53 22.35 7.20 4.28
N GLY A 54 21.38 7.44 5.18
CA GLY A 54 20.50 8.60 5.12
C GLY A 54 19.19 8.39 4.35
N ASP A 55 18.85 7.15 4.00
CA ASP A 55 17.51 6.82 3.51
C ASP A 55 16.52 6.76 4.69
N TYR A 56 15.21 6.82 4.40
CA TYR A 56 14.17 6.71 5.44
C TYR A 56 13.08 5.72 5.08
N ARG A 57 12.40 5.14 6.08
CA ARG A 57 11.34 4.15 5.87
C ARG A 57 10.09 4.76 5.24
N GLY A 58 9.51 4.04 4.30
CA GLY A 58 8.28 4.40 3.60
C GLY A 58 8.51 4.98 2.22
N ARG A 59 7.46 5.58 1.65
CA ARG A 59 7.50 6.18 0.31
C ARG A 59 8.16 7.56 0.36
N CYS A 60 8.71 7.98 -0.79
CA CYS A 60 9.15 9.36 -0.95
C CYS A 60 7.97 10.33 -0.86
N ARG A 61 8.20 11.52 -0.30
CA ARG A 61 7.23 12.60 -0.16
C ARG A 61 7.35 13.57 -1.32
#